data_AF-A0A350Y7T9-F1
#
_entry.id   AF-A0A350Y7T9-F1
#
_cell.length_a   1.000
_cell.length_b   1.000
_cell.length_c   1.000
_cell.angle_alpha   90.00
_cell.angle_beta   90.00
_cell.angle_gamma   90.00
#
_symmetry.space_group_name_H-M   'P 1'
#
loop_
_entity.id
_entity.type
_entity.pdbx_description
1 polymer ?
#
loop_
_entity_poly.entity_id
_entity_poly.type
_entity_poly.pdbx_seq_one_letter_code
_entity_poly.pdbx_strand_id
1 'polypeptide(L)'
;MTLSSDIQRLIERLNQELDNIEREATEKLPQANRLLSRFPGNARLTQLLATLNNTILFINTSRRFIQMTVEELAPDDVTSEEVQEAGEELSTLEGRIIEIKTLVSSTISALERLQ
;
A
#
# COMPACT_ATOMS: atom_id res chain seq x y z
N MET A 1 -19.94 10.64 17.34
CA MET A 1 -20.76 10.39 16.13
C MET A 1 -20.13 9.25 15.34
N THR A 2 -20.87 8.58 14.44
CA THR A 2 -20.27 7.59 13.52
C THR A 2 -19.76 8.32 12.28
N LEU A 3 -18.53 8.05 11.83
CA LEU A 3 -18.03 8.53 10.53
C LEU A 3 -19.08 8.30 9.44
N SER A 4 -19.12 9.20 8.45
CA SER A 4 -19.98 8.99 7.27
C SER A 4 -19.75 7.59 6.70
N SER A 5 -20.84 6.87 6.42
CA SER A 5 -20.78 5.47 5.97
C SER A 5 -19.98 5.28 4.68
N ASP A 6 -19.79 6.34 3.89
CA ASP A 6 -19.01 6.30 2.66
C ASP A 6 -17.49 6.38 2.95
N ILE A 7 -17.08 7.23 3.91
CA ILE A 7 -15.68 7.32 4.34
C ILE A 7 -15.26 6.03 5.04
N GLN A 8 -16.12 5.46 5.89
CA GLN A 8 -15.86 4.17 6.52
C GLN A 8 -15.63 3.07 5.48
N ARG A 9 -16.52 2.97 4.48
CA ARG A 9 -16.39 2.00 3.38
C ARG A 9 -15.13 2.21 2.56
N LEU A 10 -14.74 3.48 2.31
CA LEU A 10 -13.49 3.79 1.63
C LEU A 10 -12.29 3.30 2.45
N ILE A 11 -12.22 3.63 3.74
CA ILE A 11 -11.14 3.22 4.64
C ILE A 11 -11.02 1.70 4.73
N GLU A 12 -12.13 0.99 4.88
CA GLU A 12 -12.15 -0.48 4.88
C GLU A 12 -11.60 -1.05 3.58
N ARG A 13 -12.01 -0.51 2.43
CA ARG A 13 -11.50 -0.91 1.11
C ARG A 13 -9.99 -0.67 1.00
N LEU A 14 -9.51 0.50 1.41
CA LEU A 14 -8.08 0.84 1.33
C LEU A 14 -7.24 -0.09 2.20
N ASN A 15 -7.67 -0.36 3.44
CA ASN A 15 -6.97 -1.28 4.32
C ASN A 15 -6.94 -2.71 3.74
N GLN A 16 -8.07 -3.19 3.20
CA GLN A 16 -8.14 -4.51 2.59
C GLN A 16 -7.20 -4.65 1.37
N GLU A 17 -7.10 -3.61 0.54
CA GLU A 17 -6.16 -3.59 -0.60
C GLU A 17 -4.70 -3.54 -0.12
N LEU A 18 -4.39 -2.72 0.89
CA LEU A 18 -3.05 -2.68 1.49
C LEU A 18 -2.64 -4.03 2.07
N ASP A 19 -3.53 -4.74 2.76
CA ASP A 19 -3.30 -6.09 3.29
C ASP A 19 -2.98 -7.09 2.18
N ASN A 20 -3.71 -7.03 1.07
CA ASN A 20 -3.47 -7.90 -0.07
C ASN A 20 -2.11 -7.66 -0.71
N ILE A 21 -1.76 -6.38 -0.94
CA ILE A 21 -0.46 -6.00 -1.51
C ILE A 21 0.68 -6.41 -0.56
N GLU A 22 0.51 -6.21 0.74
CA GLU A 22 1.52 -6.58 1.74
C GLU A 22 1.80 -8.08 1.72
N ARG A 23 0.72 -8.88 1.72
CA ARG A 23 0.81 -10.34 1.67
C ARG A 23 1.55 -10.80 0.42
N GLU A 24 1.13 -10.33 -0.76
CA GLU A 24 1.78 -10.69 -2.03
C GLU A 24 3.26 -10.30 -2.07
N ALA A 25 3.60 -9.09 -1.62
CA ALA A 25 4.99 -8.62 -1.61
C ALA A 25 5.85 -9.42 -0.62
N THR A 26 5.33 -9.67 0.58
CA THR A 26 6.04 -10.39 1.65
C THR A 26 6.27 -11.86 1.29
N GLU A 27 5.30 -12.51 0.65
CA GLU A 27 5.44 -13.90 0.17
C GLU A 27 6.57 -14.06 -0.86
N LYS A 28 6.84 -13.03 -1.67
CA LYS A 28 7.82 -13.07 -2.76
C LYS A 28 9.20 -12.56 -2.37
N LEU A 29 9.32 -11.83 -1.26
CA LEU A 29 10.60 -11.36 -0.71
C LEU A 29 11.64 -12.49 -0.50
N PRO A 30 11.32 -13.64 0.12
CA PRO A 30 12.28 -14.73 0.28
C PRO A 30 12.82 -15.25 -1.05
N GLN A 31 11.98 -15.29 -2.10
CA GLN A 31 12.41 -15.69 -3.44
C GLN A 31 13.37 -14.66 -4.05
N ALA A 32 13.04 -13.37 -3.99
CA ALA A 32 13.90 -12.30 -4.50
C ALA A 32 15.27 -12.31 -3.81
N ASN A 33 15.30 -12.49 -2.48
CA ASN A 33 16.53 -12.58 -1.69
C ASN A 33 17.39 -13.80 -2.09
N ARG A 34 16.79 -14.98 -2.30
CA ARG A 34 17.51 -16.16 -2.77
C ARG A 34 18.11 -15.96 -4.16
N LEU A 35 17.36 -15.38 -5.09
CA LEU A 35 17.85 -15.11 -6.45
C LEU A 35 19.01 -14.11 -6.42
N LEU A 36 18.90 -13.03 -5.65
CA LEU A 36 19.98 -12.04 -5.52
C LEU A 36 21.23 -12.63 -4.88
N SER A 37 21.08 -13.53 -3.89
CA SER A 37 22.21 -14.23 -3.27
C SER A 37 22.94 -15.15 -4.26
N ARG A 38 22.21 -15.75 -5.22
CA ARG A 38 22.79 -16.58 -6.28
C ARG A 38 23.43 -15.76 -7.40
N PHE A 39 22.89 -14.57 -7.68
CA PHE A 39 23.37 -13.68 -8.73
C PHE A 39 23.68 -12.28 -8.16
N PRO A 40 24.70 -12.18 -7.29
CA PRO A 40 25.05 -10.92 -6.68
C PRO A 40 25.46 -9.90 -7.75
N GLY A 41 25.01 -8.65 -7.60
CA GLY A 41 25.28 -7.57 -8.55
C GLY A 41 24.36 -7.54 -9.78
N ASN A 42 23.38 -8.44 -9.89
CA ASN A 42 22.36 -8.33 -10.93
C ASN A 42 21.45 -7.12 -10.67
N ALA A 43 21.65 -6.04 -11.41
CA ALA A 43 20.92 -4.78 -11.25
C ALA A 43 19.39 -4.95 -11.32
N ARG A 44 18.90 -5.88 -12.17
CA ARG A 44 17.46 -6.15 -12.30
C ARG A 44 16.91 -6.82 -11.03
N LEU A 45 17.61 -7.81 -10.48
CA LEU A 45 17.20 -8.44 -9.21
C LEU A 45 17.26 -7.47 -8.04
N THR A 46 18.29 -6.61 -7.99
CA THR A 46 18.38 -5.53 -7.00
C THR A 46 17.17 -4.59 -7.10
N GLN A 47 16.79 -4.19 -8.32
CA GLN A 47 15.62 -3.33 -8.53
C GLN A 47 14.32 -4.01 -8.11
N LEU A 48 14.11 -5.29 -8.44
CA LEU A 48 12.92 -6.03 -8.05
C LEU A 48 12.81 -6.14 -6.51
N LEU A 49 13.92 -6.42 -5.83
CA LEU A 49 13.95 -6.48 -4.37
C LEU A 49 13.69 -5.10 -3.74
N ALA A 50 14.30 -4.04 -4.29
CA ALA A 50 14.06 -2.67 -3.84
C ALA A 50 12.58 -2.27 -4.02
N THR A 51 11.96 -2.66 -5.14
CA THR A 51 10.53 -2.43 -5.36
C THR A 51 9.68 -3.10 -4.28
N LEU A 52 9.92 -4.38 -3.96
CA LEU A 52 9.17 -5.07 -2.90
C LEU A 52 9.33 -4.40 -1.52
N ASN A 53 10.55 -4.01 -1.16
CA ASN A 53 10.80 -3.31 0.11
C ASN A 53 10.13 -1.94 0.16
N ASN A 54 10.20 -1.17 -0.93
CA ASN A 54 9.56 0.13 -1.03
C ASN A 54 8.03 0.02 -0.98
N THR A 55 7.45 -1.04 -1.55
CA THR A 55 6.03 -1.34 -1.41
C THR A 55 5.65 -1.53 0.06
N ILE A 56 6.43 -2.32 0.83
CA ILE A 56 6.15 -2.55 2.26
C ILE A 56 6.26 -1.23 3.05
N LEU A 57 7.27 -0.41 2.75
CA LEU A 57 7.38 0.92 3.35
C LEU A 57 6.15 1.79 3.02
N PHE A 58 5.73 1.81 1.75
CA PHE A 58 4.54 2.53 1.31
C PHE A 58 3.29 2.07 2.08
N ILE A 59 3.07 0.76 2.22
CA ILE A 59 1.93 0.22 2.99
C ILE A 59 1.92 0.74 4.42
N ASN A 60 3.06 0.68 5.10
CA ASN A 60 3.17 1.16 6.48
C ASN A 60 2.87 2.66 6.61
N THR A 61 3.38 3.47 5.67
CA THR A 61 3.07 4.91 5.65
C THR A 61 1.61 5.19 5.33
N SER A 62 0.98 4.41 4.45
CA SER A 62 -0.42 4.55 4.06
C SER A 62 -1.36 4.15 5.18
N ARG A 63 -1.08 3.07 5.92
CA ARG A 63 -1.85 2.70 7.12
C ARG A 63 -1.77 3.76 8.20
N ARG A 64 -0.59 4.34 8.42
CA ARG A 64 -0.42 5.44 9.37
C ARG A 64 -1.22 6.67 8.95
N PHE A 65 -1.21 7.01 7.66
CA PHE A 65 -2.01 8.08 7.11
C PHE A 65 -3.51 7.84 7.37
N ILE A 66 -4.04 6.67 7.00
CA ILE A 66 -5.44 6.30 7.24
C ILE A 66 -5.80 6.42 8.73
N GLN A 67 -4.92 5.95 9.62
CA GLN A 67 -5.13 6.03 11.07
C GLN A 67 -5.22 7.48 11.55
N MET A 68 -4.32 8.35 11.07
CA MET A 68 -4.37 9.78 11.39
C MET A 68 -5.66 10.42 10.89
N THR A 69 -6.09 10.15 9.66
CA THR A 69 -7.35 10.65 9.12
C THR A 69 -8.55 10.19 9.96
N VAL A 70 -8.56 8.95 10.44
CA VAL A 70 -9.62 8.46 11.35
C VAL A 70 -9.60 9.20 12.68
N GLU A 71 -8.43 9.46 13.24
CA GLU A 71 -8.27 10.20 14.50
C GLU A 71 -8.72 11.66 14.36
N GLU A 72 -8.42 12.30 13.24
CA GLU A 72 -8.84 13.67 12.91
C GLU A 72 -10.36 13.78 12.73
N LEU A 73 -11.01 12.76 12.19
CA LEU A 73 -12.46 12.71 12.00
C LEU A 73 -13.26 12.17 13.21
N ALA A 74 -12.58 11.79 14.30
CA ALA A 74 -13.21 11.23 15.49
C ALA A 74 -13.96 12.23 16.39
N PRO A 75 -13.53 13.49 16.55
CA PRO A 75 -14.22 14.47 17.38
C PRO A 75 -15.66 14.74 16.91
N ASP A 76 -16.54 15.15 17.84
CA ASP A 76 -17.95 15.44 17.53
C ASP A 76 -18.16 16.83 16.89
N ASP A 77 -17.12 17.68 16.87
CA ASP A 77 -17.12 19.05 16.35
C ASP A 77 -16.46 19.19 14.97
N VAL A 78 -16.15 18.07 14.30
CA VAL A 78 -15.59 18.05 12.95
C VAL A 78 -16.54 18.73 11.97
N THR A 79 -15.99 19.66 11.20
CA THR A 79 -16.71 20.44 10.19
C THR A 79 -16.94 19.62 8.92
N SER A 80 -17.92 20.03 8.12
CA SER A 80 -18.14 19.41 6.81
C SER A 80 -16.95 19.61 5.84
N GLU A 81 -16.17 20.68 6.03
CA GLU A 81 -14.98 20.98 5.23
C GLU A 81 -13.87 19.97 5.53
N GLU A 82 -13.59 19.70 6.81
CA GLU A 82 -12.61 18.69 7.24
C GLU A 82 -13.01 17.27 6.78
N VAL A 83 -14.30 16.94 6.85
CA VAL A 83 -14.82 15.66 6.31
C VAL A 83 -14.60 15.55 4.80
N GLN A 84 -14.80 16.64 4.06
CA GLN A 84 -14.58 16.65 2.61
C GLN A 84 -13.09 16.50 2.27
N GLU A 85 -12.23 17.29 2.92
CA GLU A 85 -10.78 17.25 2.73
C GLU A 85 -10.22 15.83 2.97
N ALA A 86 -10.58 15.21 4.10
CA ALA A 86 -10.21 13.84 4.39
C ALA A 86 -10.67 12.84 3.31
N GLY A 87 -11.88 13.03 2.77
CA GLY A 87 -12.39 12.23 1.66
C GLY A 87 -11.55 12.37 0.37
N GLU A 88 -11.11 13.58 0.05
CA GLU A 88 -10.26 13.87 -1.11
C GLU A 88 -8.85 13.27 -0.95
N GLU A 89 -8.28 13.36 0.25
CA GLU A 89 -6.97 12.76 0.53
C GLU A 89 -7.01 11.23 0.49
N LEU A 90 -8.05 10.60 1.07
CA LEU A 90 -8.26 9.15 0.99
C LEU A 90 -8.47 8.68 -0.45
N SER A 91 -9.19 9.47 -1.27
CA SER A 91 -9.37 9.19 -2.70
C SER A 91 -8.05 9.30 -3.47
N THR A 92 -7.20 10.25 -3.10
CA THR A 92 -5.84 10.38 -3.66
C THR A 92 -4.97 9.18 -3.26
N LEU A 93 -5.05 8.74 -2.00
CA LEU A 93 -4.36 7.54 -1.55
C LEU A 93 -4.83 6.29 -2.30
N GLU A 94 -6.12 6.18 -2.59
CA GLU A 94 -6.67 5.09 -3.40
C GLU A 94 -5.99 4.96 -4.76
N GLY A 95 -5.85 6.07 -5.49
CA GLY A 95 -5.16 6.08 -6.78
C GLY A 95 -3.73 5.54 -6.67
N ARG A 96 -3.00 5.97 -5.64
CA ARG A 96 -1.63 5.51 -5.38
C ARG A 96 -1.58 4.01 -5.02
N ILE A 97 -2.55 3.50 -4.27
CA ILE A 97 -2.65 2.08 -3.95
C ILE A 97 -2.83 1.24 -5.23
N ILE A 98 -3.66 1.70 -6.17
CA ILE A 98 -3.87 1.01 -7.46
C ILE A 98 -2.58 0.97 -8.30
N GLU A 99 -1.82 2.07 -8.34
CA GLU A 99 -0.52 2.12 -9.01
C GLU A 99 0.47 1.13 -8.40
N ILE A 100 0.57 1.11 -7.07
CA ILE A 100 1.46 0.21 -6.34
C ILE A 100 1.05 -1.25 -6.55
N LYS A 101 -0.25 -1.56 -6.55
CA LYS A 101 -0.76 -2.90 -6.87
C LYS A 101 -0.27 -3.36 -8.24
N THR A 102 -0.41 -2.51 -9.25
CA THR A 102 0.04 -2.81 -10.62
C THR A 102 1.54 -3.04 -10.70
N LEU A 103 2.33 -2.24 -9.99
CA LEU A 103 3.78 -2.36 -9.91
C LEU A 103 4.21 -3.67 -9.23
N VAL A 104 3.55 -4.04 -8.12
CA VAL A 104 3.81 -5.29 -7.38
C VAL A 104 3.46 -6.50 -8.25
N SER A 105 2.27 -6.55 -8.86
CA SER A 105 1.90 -7.67 -9.73
C SER A 105 2.88 -7.85 -10.89
N SER A 106 3.38 -6.75 -11.47
CA SER A 106 4.41 -6.78 -12.51
C SER A 106 5.76 -7.29 -12.00
N THR A 107 6.15 -6.87 -10.79
CA THR A 107 7.38 -7.32 -10.11
C THR A 107 7.34 -8.81 -9.81
N ILE A 108 6.21 -9.30 -9.30
CA ILE A 108 5.97 -10.71 -9.00
C ILE A 108 6.03 -11.54 -10.29
N SER A 109 5.32 -11.11 -11.33
CA SER A 109 5.36 -11.77 -12.65
C SER A 109 6.78 -11.87 -13.21
N ALA A 110 7.61 -10.83 -12.99
CA ALA A 110 9.01 -10.85 -13.40
C ALA A 110 9.85 -11.84 -12.58
N LEU A 111 9.62 -11.94 -11.26
CA LEU A 111 10.32 -12.90 -10.40
C LEU A 111 9.96 -14.36 -10.73
N GLU A 112 8.71 -14.62 -11.08
CA GLU A 112 8.23 -15.96 -11.46
C GLU A 112 8.84 -16.44 -12.77
N ARG A 113 9.10 -15.55 -13.73
CA ARG A 113 9.80 -15.87 -14.99
C ARG A 113 11.29 -16.17 -14.83
N LEU A 114 11.86 -15.91 -13.64
CA LEU A 114 13.27 -16.17 -13.32
C LEU A 114 13.45 -17.49 -12.54
N GLN A 115 12.36 -18.24 -12.32
CA GLN A 115 12.40 -19.63 -11.83
C GLN A 115 12.79 -20.58 -12.96
#